data_AF-A0A9D5L8W5-F1
#
_entry.id   AF-A0A9D5L8W5-F1
#
_cell.length_a   1.000
_cell.length_b   1.000
_cell.length_c   1.000
_cell.angle_alpha   90.00
_cell.angle_beta   90.00
_cell.angle_gamma   90.00
#
_symmetry.space_group_name_H-M   'P 1'
#
loop_
_entity.id
_entity.type
_entity.pdbx_description
1 polymer ?
#
loop_
_entity_poly.entity_id
_entity_poly.type
_entity_poly.pdbx_seq_one_letter_code
_entity_poly.pdbx_strand_id
1 'polypeptide(L)'
;MPLLDTHTHRTDATDAVINYDPTVDTYEPDRSLRYSVGVHPWRAHLADDTILRRTADLAAEPFVVAIGETGLDTLRGPEEEIQSHLFEWHIRLAESLHKPLIIHAVRAWQQLIKMSRPYHPFVAPWIIHGFRGKPQLAHQLLDAGFSLSFGRHYNPESFAATPVDRRYAESDEATLPTDLPGEVSTIS
;
A
#
# COMPACT_ATOMS: atom_id res chain seq x y z
N MET A 1 -2.59 3.45 -18.95
CA MET A 1 -3.95 3.89 -18.57
C MET A 1 -3.94 4.04 -17.06
N PRO A 2 -4.55 5.11 -16.51
CA PRO A 2 -4.62 5.29 -15.07
C PRO A 2 -5.41 4.13 -14.44
N LEU A 3 -4.89 3.53 -13.37
CA LEU A 3 -5.55 2.44 -12.65
C LEU A 3 -6.36 2.98 -11.47
N LEU A 4 -7.66 2.68 -11.47
CA LEU A 4 -8.60 3.07 -10.41
C LEU A 4 -8.49 2.14 -9.19
N ASP A 5 -8.26 0.85 -9.44
CA ASP A 5 -8.04 -0.15 -8.40
C ASP A 5 -6.56 -0.22 -8.05
N THR A 6 -6.22 0.33 -6.88
CA THR A 6 -4.85 0.48 -6.43
C THR A 6 -4.30 -0.72 -5.66
N HIS A 7 -5.13 -1.71 -5.35
CA HIS A 7 -4.69 -2.87 -4.58
C HIS A 7 -5.64 -4.08 -4.72
N THR A 8 -5.07 -5.22 -5.11
CA THR A 8 -5.80 -6.49 -5.13
C THR A 8 -4.87 -7.67 -4.92
N HIS A 9 -5.37 -8.73 -4.28
CA HIS A 9 -4.71 -10.03 -4.21
C HIS A 9 -5.12 -10.98 -5.35
N ARG A 10 -5.96 -10.53 -6.29
CA ARG A 10 -6.37 -11.31 -7.46
C ARG A 10 -5.28 -11.30 -8.54
N THR A 11 -4.69 -12.46 -8.80
CA THR A 11 -3.55 -12.59 -9.73
C THR A 11 -3.94 -12.52 -11.21
N ASP A 12 -5.23 -12.56 -11.54
CA ASP A 12 -5.78 -12.48 -12.89
C ASP A 12 -6.40 -11.11 -13.23
N ALA A 13 -6.31 -10.13 -12.32
CA ALA A 13 -6.83 -8.80 -12.54
C ALA A 13 -6.06 -8.07 -13.65
N THR A 14 -6.79 -7.43 -14.58
CA THR A 14 -6.19 -6.70 -15.71
C THR A 14 -6.32 -5.18 -15.59
N ASP A 15 -7.12 -4.74 -14.62
CA ASP A 15 -7.55 -3.37 -14.38
C ASP A 15 -7.17 -2.87 -12.97
N ALA A 16 -6.25 -3.57 -12.29
CA ALA A 16 -5.84 -3.30 -10.93
C ALA A 16 -4.31 -3.40 -10.75
N VAL A 17 -3.82 -2.85 -9.64
CA VAL A 17 -2.46 -3.10 -9.14
C VAL A 17 -2.49 -4.37 -8.29
N ILE A 18 -1.88 -5.44 -8.79
CA ILE A 18 -1.80 -6.74 -8.12
C ILE A 18 -0.69 -6.70 -7.07
N ASN A 19 -1.00 -7.08 -5.83
CA ASN A 19 0.00 -7.24 -4.79
C ASN A 19 0.88 -8.47 -5.07
N TYR A 20 2.20 -8.26 -5.05
CA TYR A 20 3.18 -9.33 -5.16
C TYR A 20 4.09 -9.33 -3.94
N ASP A 21 4.02 -10.41 -3.14
CA ASP A 21 4.87 -10.63 -1.96
C ASP A 21 5.89 -11.74 -2.26
N PRO A 22 7.17 -11.40 -2.49
CA PRO A 22 8.20 -12.38 -2.85
C PRO A 22 8.45 -13.48 -1.82
N THR A 23 7.90 -13.37 -0.60
CA THR A 23 7.97 -14.42 0.43
C THR A 23 6.95 -15.53 0.25
N VAL A 24 5.89 -15.31 -0.54
CA VAL A 24 4.81 -16.29 -0.77
C VAL A 24 4.50 -16.51 -2.24
N ASP A 25 4.69 -15.49 -3.08
CA ASP A 25 4.42 -15.59 -4.51
C ASP A 25 5.60 -16.22 -5.23
N THR A 26 5.34 -17.41 -5.75
CA THR A 26 6.33 -18.27 -6.43
C THR A 26 6.23 -18.22 -7.95
N TYR A 27 5.22 -17.53 -8.48
CA TYR A 27 5.06 -17.32 -9.92
C TYR A 27 5.85 -16.09 -10.39
N GLU A 28 6.20 -16.06 -11.68
CA GLU A 28 6.81 -14.87 -12.28
C GLU A 28 5.72 -13.86 -12.68
N PRO A 29 5.84 -12.57 -12.29
CA PRO A 29 4.86 -11.56 -12.66
C PRO A 29 4.67 -11.45 -14.19
N ASP A 30 3.41 -11.38 -14.63
CA ASP A 30 3.09 -11.13 -16.03
C ASP A 30 3.38 -9.66 -16.36
N ARG A 31 4.40 -9.42 -17.18
CA ARG A 31 4.86 -8.06 -17.54
C ARG A 31 3.79 -7.24 -18.29
N SER A 32 2.69 -7.84 -18.74
CA SER A 32 1.55 -7.13 -19.33
C SER A 32 0.63 -6.49 -18.29
N LEU A 33 0.65 -6.98 -17.04
CA LEU A 33 -0.17 -6.52 -15.92
C LEU A 33 0.55 -5.42 -15.12
N ARG A 34 -0.02 -5.02 -13.99
CA ARG A 34 0.56 -4.01 -13.08
C ARG A 34 0.60 -4.55 -11.67
N TYR A 35 1.73 -4.30 -11.01
CA TYR A 35 1.98 -4.84 -9.68
C TYR A 35 2.44 -3.78 -8.70
N SER A 36 2.16 -4.04 -7.42
CA SER A 36 2.97 -3.53 -6.33
C SER A 36 3.85 -4.65 -5.81
N VAL A 37 5.06 -4.33 -5.35
CA VAL A 37 5.95 -5.33 -4.76
C VAL A 37 6.38 -4.94 -3.35
N GLY A 38 6.23 -5.85 -2.40
CA GLY A 38 6.63 -5.62 -1.02
C GLY A 38 6.44 -6.85 -0.14
N VAL A 39 7.04 -6.83 1.04
CA VAL A 39 6.84 -7.89 2.04
C VAL A 39 5.85 -7.41 3.09
N HIS A 40 4.77 -8.17 3.26
CA HIS A 40 3.71 -7.87 4.21
C HIS A 40 4.26 -7.86 5.66
N PRO A 41 3.81 -6.96 6.57
CA PRO A 41 4.31 -6.89 7.95
C PRO A 41 4.28 -8.23 8.69
N TRP A 42 3.24 -9.03 8.45
CA TRP A 42 3.10 -10.37 9.05
C TRP A 42 4.27 -11.31 8.75
N ARG A 43 4.97 -11.08 7.65
CA ARG A 43 6.09 -11.89 7.15
C ARG A 43 7.42 -11.19 7.26
N ALA A 44 7.52 -10.11 8.06
CA ALA A 44 8.75 -9.32 8.12
C ALA A 44 10.01 -10.12 8.52
N HIS A 45 9.84 -11.18 9.30
CA HIS A 45 10.91 -12.09 9.70
C HIS A 45 11.45 -12.98 8.56
N LEU A 46 10.78 -13.03 7.41
CA LEU A 46 11.20 -13.78 6.21
C LEU A 46 11.97 -12.93 5.20
N ALA A 47 12.06 -11.62 5.42
CA ALA A 47 12.73 -10.68 4.51
C ALA A 47 14.26 -10.72 4.65
N ASP A 48 14.86 -11.84 4.26
CA ASP A 48 16.32 -11.96 4.16
C ASP A 48 16.90 -11.19 2.97
N ASP A 49 18.22 -11.14 2.85
CA ASP A 49 18.89 -10.42 1.76
C ASP A 49 18.49 -10.92 0.36
N THR A 50 18.12 -12.20 0.22
CA THR A 50 17.71 -12.76 -1.07
C THR A 50 16.34 -12.22 -1.46
N ILE A 51 15.41 -12.21 -0.50
CA ILE A 51 14.08 -11.62 -0.68
C ILE A 51 14.20 -10.12 -0.95
N LEU A 52 14.98 -9.38 -0.14
CA LEU A 52 15.13 -7.93 -0.32
C LEU A 52 15.76 -7.57 -1.67
N ARG A 53 16.75 -8.34 -2.15
CA ARG A 53 17.31 -8.15 -3.50
C ARG A 53 16.26 -8.40 -4.57
N ARG A 54 15.52 -9.51 -4.48
CA ARG A 54 14.45 -9.82 -5.44
C ARG A 54 13.37 -8.74 -5.45
N THR A 55 12.98 -8.24 -4.29
CA THR A 55 12.03 -7.12 -4.15
C THR A 55 12.56 -5.88 -4.85
N ALA A 56 13.83 -5.51 -4.64
CA ALA A 56 14.44 -4.35 -5.28
C ALA A 56 14.56 -4.50 -6.81
N ASP A 57 14.94 -5.68 -7.29
CA ASP A 57 15.04 -5.98 -8.73
C ASP A 57 13.68 -5.86 -9.42
N LEU A 58 12.63 -6.47 -8.84
CA LEU A 58 11.26 -6.34 -9.33
C LEU A 58 10.77 -4.89 -9.24
N ALA A 59 11.07 -4.21 -8.13
CA ALA A 59 10.69 -2.82 -7.92
C ALA A 59 11.31 -1.87 -8.95
N ALA A 60 12.42 -2.21 -9.59
CA ALA A 60 12.99 -1.38 -10.66
C ALA A 60 12.27 -1.55 -12.01
N GLU A 61 11.46 -2.60 -12.19
CA GLU A 61 10.80 -2.87 -13.46
C GLU A 61 9.63 -1.88 -13.72
N PRO A 62 9.35 -1.53 -15.00
CA PRO A 62 8.29 -0.56 -15.34
C PRO A 62 6.87 -1.06 -15.08
N PHE A 63 6.65 -2.38 -15.04
CA PHE A 63 5.32 -2.97 -14.79
C PHE A 63 4.98 -3.01 -13.29
N VAL A 64 5.96 -2.79 -12.41
CA VAL A 64 5.74 -2.58 -10.98
C VAL A 64 5.53 -1.09 -10.76
N VAL A 65 4.34 -0.67 -10.35
CA VAL A 65 3.96 0.75 -10.26
C VAL A 65 3.92 1.27 -8.83
N ALA A 66 4.03 0.41 -7.83
CA ALA A 66 4.06 0.80 -6.41
C ALA A 66 4.94 -0.15 -5.58
N ILE A 67 5.33 0.30 -4.40
CA ILE A 67 5.97 -0.52 -3.37
C ILE A 67 4.92 -0.90 -2.34
N GLY A 68 4.97 -2.14 -1.84
CA GLY A 68 4.00 -2.69 -0.92
C GLY A 68 3.26 -3.89 -1.54
N GLU A 69 2.45 -4.60 -0.78
CA GLU A 69 1.99 -4.27 0.57
C GLU A 69 3.09 -4.40 1.63
N THR A 70 3.25 -3.35 2.44
CA THR A 70 4.18 -3.31 3.57
C THR A 70 3.56 -2.46 4.69
N GLY A 71 4.17 -2.36 5.88
CA GLY A 71 3.66 -1.50 6.94
C GLY A 71 3.78 -2.12 8.32
N LEU A 72 2.73 -1.96 9.15
CA LEU A 72 2.75 -2.33 10.56
C LEU A 72 1.41 -2.93 11.01
N ASP A 73 1.43 -4.10 11.64
CA ASP A 73 0.28 -4.71 12.31
C ASP A 73 0.68 -5.08 13.75
N THR A 74 0.13 -4.37 14.74
CA THR A 74 0.45 -4.65 16.15
C THR A 74 -0.27 -5.90 16.68
N LEU A 75 -1.13 -6.54 15.90
CA LEU A 75 -1.91 -7.71 16.28
C LEU A 75 -1.37 -9.01 15.68
N ARG A 76 -0.55 -8.94 14.62
CA ARG A 76 -0.07 -10.12 13.87
C ARG A 76 1.34 -9.91 13.33
N GLY A 77 2.05 -11.01 13.15
CA GLY A 77 3.43 -11.00 12.64
C GLY A 77 4.49 -11.04 13.74
N PRO A 78 5.75 -10.75 13.39
CA PRO A 78 6.84 -10.62 14.36
C PRO A 78 6.71 -9.32 15.18
N GLU A 79 7.64 -9.09 16.09
CA GLU A 79 7.68 -7.89 16.93
C GLU A 79 7.68 -6.59 16.10
N GLU A 80 7.10 -5.53 16.64
CA GLU A 80 6.99 -4.22 15.98
C GLU A 80 8.34 -3.69 15.48
N GLU A 81 9.44 -3.98 16.19
CA GLU A 81 10.79 -3.58 15.78
C GLU A 81 11.20 -4.23 14.44
N ILE A 82 10.91 -5.52 14.26
CA ILE A 82 11.20 -6.24 13.00
C ILE A 82 10.34 -5.68 11.87
N GLN A 83 9.05 -5.45 12.13
CA GLN A 83 8.15 -4.84 11.16
C GLN A 83 8.59 -3.41 10.78
N SER A 84 9.01 -2.61 11.77
CA SER A 84 9.47 -1.24 11.58
C SER A 84 10.75 -1.18 10.76
N HIS A 85 11.73 -2.06 11.00
CA HIS A 85 12.94 -2.13 10.20
C HIS A 85 12.64 -2.48 8.74
N LEU A 86 11.77 -3.46 8.50
CA LEU A 86 11.36 -3.82 7.15
C LEU A 86 10.58 -2.68 6.47
N PHE A 87 9.69 -2.03 7.21
CA PHE A 87 8.89 -0.93 6.68
C PHE A 87 9.78 0.28 6.31
N GLU A 88 10.76 0.62 7.15
CA GLU A 88 11.74 1.66 6.83
C GLU A 88 12.56 1.33 5.58
N TRP A 89 12.91 0.05 5.37
CA TRP A 89 13.58 -0.38 4.14
C TRP A 89 12.71 -0.14 2.90
N HIS A 90 11.42 -0.51 2.93
CA HIS A 90 10.50 -0.29 1.82
C HIS A 90 10.22 1.20 1.58
N ILE A 91 10.15 2.02 2.64
CA ILE A 91 10.05 3.47 2.52
C ILE A 91 11.23 4.00 1.71
N ARG A 92 12.46 3.66 2.09
CA ARG A 92 13.66 4.14 1.38
C ARG A 92 13.67 3.69 -0.08
N LEU A 93 13.22 2.45 -0.36
CA LEU A 93 13.10 1.94 -1.72
C LEU A 93 12.09 2.76 -2.53
N ALA A 94 10.88 2.97 -2.00
CA ALA A 94 9.82 3.74 -2.64
C ALA A 94 10.25 5.18 -2.94
N GLU A 95 10.86 5.85 -1.96
CA GLU A 95 11.38 7.21 -2.12
C GLU A 95 12.48 7.26 -3.19
N SER A 96 13.41 6.29 -3.21
CA SER A 96 14.48 6.26 -4.21
C SER A 96 13.98 6.06 -5.64
N LEU A 97 12.88 5.32 -5.79
CA LEU A 97 12.27 5.00 -7.08
C LEU A 97 11.14 5.96 -7.47
N HIS A 98 10.81 6.92 -6.59
CA HIS A 98 9.66 7.82 -6.75
C HIS A 98 8.33 7.07 -6.98
N LYS A 99 8.17 5.91 -6.32
CA LYS A 99 6.99 5.06 -6.45
C LYS A 99 6.04 5.26 -5.27
N PRO A 100 4.71 5.23 -5.48
CA PRO A 100 3.74 5.18 -4.41
C PRO A 100 4.02 4.03 -3.44
N LEU A 101 3.65 4.21 -2.18
CA LEU A 101 3.78 3.20 -1.13
C LEU A 101 2.38 2.73 -0.69
N ILE A 102 2.08 1.44 -0.81
CA ILE A 102 0.84 0.81 -0.37
C ILE A 102 1.06 0.22 1.02
N ILE A 103 0.32 0.76 2.00
CA ILE A 103 0.60 0.59 3.42
C ILE A 103 -0.54 -0.17 4.11
N HIS A 104 -0.19 -1.32 4.67
CA HIS A 104 -0.96 -2.03 5.67
C HIS A 104 -0.74 -1.42 7.05
N ALA A 105 -1.81 -1.07 7.75
CA ALA A 105 -1.70 -0.56 9.10
C ALA A 105 -2.85 -1.03 10.00
N VAL A 106 -2.51 -1.73 11.09
CA VAL A 106 -3.49 -2.16 12.11
C VAL A 106 -2.98 -1.76 13.49
N ARG A 107 -3.73 -0.83 14.12
CA ARG A 107 -3.44 -0.29 15.46
C ARG A 107 -2.03 0.32 15.65
N ALA A 108 -1.34 0.62 14.54
CA ALA A 108 0.02 1.17 14.52
C ALA A 108 0.08 2.67 14.12
N TRP A 109 -1.04 3.40 14.16
CA TRP A 109 -1.18 4.73 13.56
C TRP A 109 -0.15 5.75 14.03
N GLN A 110 0.14 5.80 15.34
CA GLN A 110 1.10 6.76 15.90
C GLN A 110 2.53 6.47 15.43
N GLN A 111 2.92 5.19 15.42
CA GLN A 111 4.23 4.76 14.96
C GLN A 111 4.39 5.01 13.46
N LEU A 112 3.36 4.71 12.68
CA LEU A 112 3.32 5.01 11.25
C LEU A 112 3.53 6.50 10.96
N ILE A 113 2.76 7.37 11.62
CA ILE A 113 2.92 8.83 11.49
C ILE A 113 4.33 9.25 11.89
N LYS A 114 4.85 8.73 13.01
CA LYS A 114 6.21 9.05 13.48
C LYS A 114 7.27 8.68 12.44
N MET A 115 7.17 7.50 11.84
CA MET A 115 8.12 7.01 10.83
C MET A 115 8.05 7.78 9.51
N SER A 116 6.89 8.35 9.17
CA SER A 116 6.74 9.16 7.95
C SER A 116 7.36 10.55 8.02
N ARG A 117 7.53 11.12 9.23
CA ARG A 117 7.97 12.51 9.42
C ARG A 117 9.26 12.89 8.68
N PRO A 118 10.33 12.06 8.67
CA PRO A 118 11.57 12.40 7.99
C PRO A 118 11.44 12.50 6.45
N TYR A 119 10.37 11.96 5.88
CA TYR A 119 10.17 11.83 4.44
C TYR A 119 9.19 12.87 3.89
N HIS A 120 8.75 13.86 4.70
CA HIS A 120 7.85 14.91 4.23
C HIS A 120 8.56 16.05 3.49
N PRO A 121 7.95 16.61 2.42
CA PRO A 121 6.78 16.08 1.72
C PRO A 121 7.12 14.79 0.95
N PHE A 122 6.18 13.85 0.87
CA PHE A 122 6.41 12.57 0.17
C PHE A 122 6.65 12.81 -1.32
N VAL A 123 7.62 12.10 -1.92
CA VAL A 123 7.89 12.22 -3.36
C VAL A 123 6.79 11.60 -4.21
N ALA A 124 6.08 10.61 -3.66
CA ALA A 124 4.95 9.93 -4.26
C ALA A 124 3.90 9.61 -3.17
N PRO A 125 2.63 9.32 -3.54
CA PRO A 125 1.59 9.04 -2.56
C PRO A 125 1.91 7.86 -1.65
N TRP A 126 1.76 8.06 -0.34
CA TRP A 126 1.74 6.97 0.65
C TRP A 126 0.28 6.65 0.97
N ILE A 127 -0.20 5.51 0.50
CA ILE A 127 -1.61 5.11 0.46
C ILE A 127 -1.86 4.07 1.55
N ILE A 128 -2.71 4.40 2.52
CA ILE A 128 -3.24 3.44 3.48
C ILE A 128 -4.32 2.63 2.78
N HIS A 129 -4.04 1.35 2.56
CA HIS A 129 -5.01 0.43 1.96
C HIS A 129 -6.01 -0.05 3.02
N GLY A 130 -7.17 -0.52 2.59
CA GLY A 130 -8.15 -1.15 3.46
C GLY A 130 -8.77 -0.20 4.49
N PHE A 131 -8.83 1.12 4.23
CA PHE A 131 -9.16 2.07 5.28
C PHE A 131 -10.63 1.97 5.73
N ARG A 132 -10.82 1.60 6.99
CA ARG A 132 -12.13 1.42 7.67
C ARG A 132 -12.31 2.30 8.90
N GLY A 133 -11.37 3.22 9.13
CA GLY A 133 -11.37 4.09 10.30
C GLY A 133 -12.55 5.06 10.32
N LYS A 134 -12.72 5.73 11.46
CA LYS A 134 -13.68 6.83 11.61
C LYS A 134 -13.10 8.14 11.05
N PRO A 135 -13.92 9.16 10.75
CA PRO A 135 -13.45 10.42 10.17
C PRO A 135 -12.34 11.10 10.96
N GLN A 136 -12.36 10.98 12.30
CA GLN A 136 -11.32 11.56 13.15
C GLN A 136 -9.93 10.98 12.88
N LEU A 137 -9.85 9.68 12.58
CA LEU A 137 -8.60 9.04 12.19
C LEU A 137 -8.23 9.39 10.75
N ALA A 138 -9.23 9.44 9.85
CA ALA A 138 -9.01 9.84 8.47
C ALA A 138 -8.36 11.24 8.40
N HIS A 139 -8.90 12.21 9.14
CA HIS A 139 -8.33 13.56 9.23
C HIS A 139 -6.90 13.54 9.76
N GLN A 140 -6.61 12.80 10.83
CA GLN A 140 -5.25 12.71 11.37
C GLN A 140 -4.24 12.19 10.35
N LEU A 141 -4.60 11.17 9.57
CA LEU A 141 -3.73 10.59 8.53
C LEU A 141 -3.60 11.54 7.34
N LEU A 142 -4.69 12.21 6.95
CA LEU A 142 -4.69 13.19 5.88
C LEU A 142 -3.85 14.42 6.24
N ASP A 143 -3.93 14.92 7.47
CA ASP A 143 -3.10 16.02 7.97
C ASP A 143 -1.62 15.62 8.02
N ALA A 144 -1.34 14.35 8.27
CA ALA A 144 0.00 13.76 8.20
C ALA A 144 0.42 13.34 6.78
N GLY A 145 -0.24 13.83 5.72
CA GLY A 145 0.21 13.64 4.33
C GLY A 145 -0.11 12.28 3.68
N PHE A 146 -0.74 11.34 4.38
CA PHE A 146 -1.15 10.05 3.82
C PHE A 146 -2.41 10.13 2.95
N SER A 147 -2.48 9.33 1.90
CA SER A 147 -3.70 9.10 1.13
C SER A 147 -4.45 7.87 1.66
N LEU A 148 -5.75 7.77 1.36
CA LEU A 148 -6.59 6.69 1.85
C LEU A 148 -7.23 5.95 0.68
N SER A 149 -7.11 4.62 0.69
CA SER A 149 -7.79 3.72 -0.23
C SER A 149 -8.94 3.00 0.48
N PHE A 150 -10.04 2.81 -0.24
CA PHE A 150 -11.30 2.35 0.31
C PHE A 150 -11.82 1.13 -0.45
N GLY A 151 -11.97 0.01 0.25
CA GLY A 151 -12.62 -1.19 -0.26
C GLY A 151 -14.13 -1.26 0.05
N ARG A 152 -14.72 -2.46 -0.13
CA ARG A 152 -16.16 -2.74 0.07
C ARG A 152 -16.71 -2.33 1.45
N HIS A 153 -15.90 -2.45 2.49
CA HIS A 153 -16.31 -2.22 3.88
C HIS A 153 -15.91 -0.83 4.40
N TYR A 154 -15.79 0.15 3.50
CA TYR A 154 -15.40 1.51 3.84
C TYR A 154 -16.38 2.21 4.80
N ASN A 155 -15.87 3.24 5.48
CA ASN A 155 -16.69 4.16 6.27
C ASN A 155 -17.13 5.36 5.38
N PRO A 156 -18.43 5.57 5.12
CA PRO A 156 -18.89 6.60 4.19
C PRO A 156 -18.51 8.04 4.56
N GLU A 157 -18.54 8.37 5.85
CA GLU A 157 -18.15 9.70 6.33
C GLU A 157 -16.65 9.96 6.11
N SER A 158 -15.81 8.95 6.33
CA SER A 158 -14.37 9.05 6.10
C SER A 158 -14.03 9.17 4.62
N PHE A 159 -14.72 8.39 3.79
CA PHE A 159 -14.62 8.50 2.34
C PHE A 159 -14.99 9.92 1.89
N ALA A 160 -16.14 10.45 2.31
CA ALA A 160 -16.58 11.80 1.97
C ALA A 160 -15.60 12.90 2.44
N ALA A 161 -14.97 12.71 3.61
CA ALA A 161 -13.99 13.63 4.17
C ALA A 161 -12.63 13.63 3.46
N THR A 162 -12.32 12.59 2.67
CA THR A 162 -11.02 12.43 2.01
C THR A 162 -10.96 13.23 0.70
N PRO A 163 -10.02 14.16 0.48
CA PRO A 163 -9.90 14.87 -0.79
C PRO A 163 -9.77 13.94 -2.00
N VAL A 164 -10.38 14.28 -3.13
CA VAL A 164 -10.44 13.40 -4.34
C VAL A 164 -9.05 13.02 -4.84
N ASP A 165 -8.09 13.95 -4.82
CA ASP A 165 -6.70 13.74 -5.21
C ASP A 165 -5.93 12.79 -4.27
N ARG A 166 -6.49 12.47 -3.10
CA ARG A 166 -5.91 11.60 -2.07
C ARG A 166 -6.82 10.43 -1.69
N ARG A 167 -7.89 10.23 -2.46
CA ARG A 167 -8.93 9.22 -2.26
C ARG A 167 -8.78 8.15 -3.33
N TYR A 168 -8.46 6.93 -2.95
CA TYR A 168 -8.25 5.82 -3.87
C TYR A 168 -9.31 4.72 -3.69
N ALA A 169 -9.43 3.84 -4.67
CA ALA A 169 -10.28 2.65 -4.61
C ALA A 169 -9.43 1.38 -4.66
N GLU A 170 -9.98 0.29 -4.13
CA GLU A 170 -9.35 -1.03 -4.17
C GLU A 170 -10.41 -2.14 -4.21
N SER A 171 -10.11 -3.24 -4.90
CA SER A 171 -10.98 -4.41 -4.87
C SER A 171 -10.68 -5.33 -3.70
N ASP A 172 -9.40 -5.61 -3.38
CA ASP A 172 -8.92 -6.54 -2.34
C ASP A 172 -9.90 -7.67 -1.92
N GLU A 173 -10.77 -7.41 -0.93
CA GLU A 173 -11.79 -8.34 -0.43
C GLU A 173 -13.02 -8.55 -1.34
N ALA A 174 -13.06 -7.95 -2.52
CA ALA A 174 -14.17 -7.96 -3.48
C ALA A 174 -13.71 -8.45 -4.86
N THR A 175 -14.60 -9.16 -5.55
CA THR A 175 -14.35 -9.72 -6.89
C THR A 175 -14.60 -8.73 -8.04
N LEU A 176 -15.07 -7.52 -7.74
CA LEU A 176 -15.41 -6.47 -8.70
C LEU A 176 -14.82 -5.14 -8.23
N PRO A 177 -14.60 -4.17 -9.14
CA PRO A 177 -14.33 -2.80 -8.74
C PRO A 177 -15.39 -2.36 -7.73
N THR A 178 -14.95 -1.80 -6.60
CA THR A 178 -15.86 -1.34 -5.57
C THR A 178 -16.77 -0.25 -6.12
N ASP A 179 -18.08 -0.40 -5.93
CA ASP A 179 -19.10 0.59 -6.26
C ASP A 179 -19.04 1.77 -5.26
N LEU A 180 -17.88 2.45 -5.24
CA LEU A 180 -17.67 3.63 -4.44
C LEU A 180 -18.36 4.82 -5.11
N PRO A 181 -19.13 5.62 -4.36
CA PRO A 181 -19.79 6.78 -4.93
C PRO A 181 -18.78 7.89 -5.23
N GLY A 182 -18.66 8.32 -6.49
CA GLY A 182 -17.91 9.51 -6.87
C GLY A 182 -16.47 9.26 -7.35
N GLU A 183 -15.71 10.34 -7.50
CA GLU A 183 -14.38 10.32 -8.10
C GLU A 183 -13.30 9.79 -7.14
N VAL A 184 -12.34 9.06 -7.71
CA VAL A 184 -11.14 8.55 -7.03
C VAL A 184 -9.90 8.85 -7.85
N SER A 185 -8.76 8.99 -7.17
CA SER A 185 -7.42 9.14 -7.73
C SER A 185 -6.92 7.80 -8.31
N THR A 186 -5.83 7.86 -9.07
CA THR A 186 -5.27 6.71 -9.79
C THR A 186 -3.77 6.61 -9.61
N ILE A 187 -3.23 5.39 -9.75
CA ILE A 187 -1.80 5.16 -9.87
C ILE A 187 -1.45 5.13 -11.36
N SER A 188 -0.39 5.85 -11.74
CA SER A 188 0.11 5.96 -13.12
C SER A 188 1.44 5.25 -13.30
#